data_AF-A0A2D4GL61-F1
#
_entry.id   AF-A0A2D4GL61-F1
#
_cell.length_a   1.000
_cell.length_b   1.000
_cell.length_c   1.000
_cell.angle_alpha   90.00
_cell.angle_beta   90.00
_cell.angle_gamma   90.00
#
_symmetry.space_group_name_H-M   'P 1'
#
loop_
_entity.id
_entity.type
_entity.pdbx_description
1 polymer ?
#
loop_
_entity_poly.entity_id
_entity_poly.type
_entity_poly.pdbx_seq_one_letter_code
_entity_poly.pdbx_strand_id
1 'polypeptide(L)'
;AIQRRVYEMVNTLNMIYRPLNLYIALIGLEIWSNRDKIHIEPDPDITLKSFGEWRENVLLPRKRNDNAQLLTHIQFNGSTVGLGYVGTLCSPQKSVAIIE
;
A
#
# COMPACT_ATOMS: atom_id res chain seq x y z
N ALA A 1 -18.45 -4.45 -1.81
CA ALA A 1 -18.09 -3.89 -0.48
C ALA A 1 -16.66 -3.35 -0.46
N ILE A 2 -15.64 -4.19 -0.69
CA ILE A 2 -14.20 -3.80 -0.61
C ILE A 2 -13.87 -2.61 -1.54
N GLN A 3 -14.22 -2.67 -2.82
CA GLN A 3 -13.91 -1.61 -3.78
C GLN A 3 -14.48 -0.25 -3.36
N ARG A 4 -15.74 -0.21 -2.92
CA ARG A 4 -16.39 1.01 -2.44
C ARG A 4 -15.63 1.64 -1.27
N ARG A 5 -15.23 0.81 -0.28
CA ARG A 5 -14.43 1.28 0.86
C ARG A 5 -13.11 1.91 0.41
N VAL A 6 -12.41 1.29 -0.53
CA VAL A 6 -11.16 1.85 -1.09
C VAL A 6 -11.41 3.18 -1.82
N TYR A 7 -12.50 3.29 -2.59
CA TYR A 7 -12.83 4.55 -3.29
C TYR A 7 -13.14 5.68 -2.32
N GLU A 8 -13.90 5.40 -1.26
CA GLU A 8 -14.21 6.37 -0.20
C GLU A 8 -12.94 6.80 0.56
N MET A 9 -12.02 5.88 0.83
CA MET A 9 -10.70 6.20 1.40
C MET A 9 -9.89 7.13 0.48
N VAL A 10 -9.77 6.81 -0.82
CA VAL A 10 -9.01 7.64 -1.77
C VAL A 10 -9.62 9.04 -1.91
N ASN A 11 -10.95 9.14 -1.95
CA ASN A 11 -11.64 10.45 -1.93
C ASN A 11 -11.29 11.25 -0.67
N THR A 12 -11.27 10.58 0.49
CA THR A 12 -10.88 11.20 1.76
C THR A 12 -9.43 11.66 1.77
N LEU A 13 -8.51 10.84 1.28
CA LEU A 13 -7.10 11.19 1.14
C LEU A 13 -6.91 12.39 0.22
N ASN A 14 -7.63 12.46 -0.90
CA ASN A 14 -7.58 13.63 -1.79
C ASN A 14 -8.04 14.93 -1.10
N MET A 15 -9.03 14.87 -0.18
CA MET A 15 -9.39 16.04 0.63
C MET A 15 -8.25 16.45 1.57
N ILE A 16 -7.58 15.48 2.20
CA ILE A 16 -6.47 15.72 3.13
C ILE A 16 -5.23 16.29 2.41
N TYR A 17 -4.89 15.77 1.23
CA TYR A 17 -3.70 16.17 0.47
C TYR A 17 -3.87 17.43 -0.38
N ARG A 18 -5.11 17.91 -0.57
CA ARG A 18 -5.40 19.12 -1.37
C ARG A 18 -4.58 20.36 -0.97
N PRO A 19 -4.39 20.70 0.31
CA PRO A 19 -3.58 21.86 0.72
C PRO A 19 -2.10 21.74 0.34
N LEU A 20 -1.61 20.52 0.11
CA LEU A 20 -0.24 20.24 -0.32
C LEU A 20 -0.09 20.25 -1.85
N ASN A 21 -1.13 20.65 -2.59
CA ASN A 21 -1.20 20.60 -4.04
C ASN A 21 -0.86 19.21 -4.62
N LEU A 22 -1.27 18.16 -3.89
CA LEU A 22 -1.07 16.77 -4.28
C LEU A 22 -2.42 16.11 -4.55
N TYR A 23 -2.50 15.38 -5.66
CA TYR A 23 -3.67 14.62 -6.06
C TYR A 23 -3.31 13.14 -6.21
N ILE A 24 -4.06 12.28 -5.53
CA ILE A 24 -3.92 10.82 -5.57
C ILE A 24 -4.90 10.27 -6.60
N ALA A 25 -4.36 9.78 -7.71
CA ALA A 25 -5.11 9.02 -8.70
C ALA A 25 -5.01 7.51 -8.41
N LEU A 26 -6.13 6.86 -8.08
CA LEU A 26 -6.18 5.39 -7.97
C LEU A 26 -6.19 4.76 -9.37
N ILE A 27 -5.01 4.36 -9.86
CA ILE A 27 -4.84 3.79 -11.21
C ILE A 27 -4.90 2.26 -11.27
N GLY A 28 -4.99 1.59 -10.12
CA GLY A 28 -5.06 0.15 -10.00
C GLY A 28 -5.51 -0.30 -8.61
N LEU A 29 -6.28 -1.38 -8.57
CA LEU A 29 -6.74 -2.03 -7.34
C LEU A 29 -6.65 -3.54 -7.55
N GLU A 30 -5.88 -4.23 -6.71
CA GLU A 30 -5.78 -5.68 -6.71
C GLU A 30 -6.32 -6.24 -5.41
N ILE A 31 -7.23 -7.19 -5.51
CA ILE A 31 -7.77 -7.93 -4.37
C ILE A 31 -7.22 -9.35 -4.44
N TRP A 32 -6.48 -9.77 -3.41
CA TRP A 32 -5.87 -11.10 -3.34
C TRP A 32 -6.90 -12.13 -2.84
N SER A 33 -7.95 -12.38 -3.63
CA SER A 33 -9.10 -13.20 -3.22
C SER A 33 -8.80 -14.69 -3.08
N ASN A 34 -7.77 -15.19 -3.77
CA ASN A 34 -7.47 -16.62 -3.83
C ASN A 34 -6.41 -17.01 -2.80
N ARG A 35 -5.34 -16.21 -2.72
CA ARG A 35 -4.24 -16.34 -1.76
C ARG A 35 -3.43 -15.05 -1.75
N ASP A 36 -2.75 -14.82 -0.64
CA ASP A 36 -1.79 -13.72 -0.55
C ASP A 36 -0.63 -13.93 -1.53
N LYS A 37 -0.14 -12.82 -2.09
CA LYS A 37 0.99 -12.84 -3.05
C LYS A 37 2.35 -12.72 -2.36
N ILE A 38 2.34 -12.44 -1.06
CA ILE A 38 3.48 -12.46 -0.13
C ILE A 38 3.03 -13.16 1.14
N HIS A 39 3.96 -13.58 1.99
CA HIS A 39 3.63 -13.95 3.36
C HIS A 39 3.43 -12.68 4.17
N ILE A 40 2.24 -12.49 4.74
CA ILE A 40 1.92 -11.34 5.60
C ILE A 40 2.16 -11.78 7.04
N GLU A 41 3.12 -11.14 7.70
CA GLU A 41 3.52 -11.44 9.08
C GLU A 41 3.03 -10.35 10.05
N PRO A 42 2.75 -10.69 11.32
CA PRO A 42 2.44 -9.69 12.36
C PRO A 42 3.57 -8.70 12.62
N ASP A 43 4.81 -9.04 12.24
CA ASP A 43 5.92 -8.08 12.23
C ASP A 43 5.76 -7.12 11.02
N PRO A 44 5.50 -5.82 11.27
CA PRO A 44 5.26 -4.86 10.19
C PRO A 44 6.51 -4.59 9.36
N ASP A 45 7.72 -4.71 9.92
CA ASP A 45 8.96 -4.48 9.18
C ASP A 45 9.19 -5.59 8.14
N ILE A 46 8.91 -6.85 8.52
CA ILE A 46 9.00 -8.00 7.61
C ILE A 46 7.96 -7.88 6.50
N THR A 47 6.72 -7.56 6.84
CA THR A 47 5.65 -7.40 5.85
C THR A 47 5.91 -6.23 4.89
N LEU A 48 6.37 -5.07 5.41
CA LEU A 48 6.68 -3.90 4.58
C LEU A 48 7.80 -4.20 3.58
N LYS A 49 8.87 -4.86 4.04
CA LYS A 49 9.99 -5.27 3.19
C LYS A 49 9.51 -6.24 2.09
N SER A 50 8.78 -7.28 2.47
CA SER A 50 8.25 -8.29 1.55
C SER A 50 7.32 -7.67 0.50
N PHE A 51 6.48 -6.71 0.91
CA PHE A 51 5.60 -5.98 -0.01
C PHE A 51 6.37 -5.06 -0.97
N GLY A 52 7.43 -4.40 -0.49
CA GLY A 52 8.34 -3.62 -1.34
C GLY A 52 9.04 -4.46 -2.41
N GLU A 53 9.58 -5.61 -2.02
CA GLU A 53 10.19 -6.59 -2.93
C GLU A 53 9.18 -7.12 -3.96
N TRP A 54 7.95 -7.41 -3.52
CA TRP A 54 6.89 -7.82 -4.43
C TRP A 54 6.47 -6.71 -5.39
N ARG A 55 6.38 -5.46 -4.92
CA ARG A 55 6.07 -4.32 -5.79
C ARG A 55 7.10 -4.20 -6.91
N GLU A 56 8.39 -4.22 -6.55
CA GLU A 56 9.49 -4.07 -7.49
C GLU A 56 9.53 -5.21 -8.51
N ASN A 57 9.50 -6.46 -8.05
CA ASN A 57 9.79 -7.61 -8.89
C ASN A 57 8.55 -8.18 -9.61
N VAL A 58 7.34 -7.89 -9.11
CA VAL A 58 6.10 -8.52 -9.61
C VAL A 58 5.06 -7.51 -10.06
N LEU A 59 4.85 -6.40 -9.34
CA LEU A 59 3.83 -5.41 -9.72
C LEU A 59 4.32 -4.45 -10.80
N LEU A 60 5.45 -3.81 -10.60
CA LEU A 60 5.98 -2.78 -11.51
C LEU A 60 6.22 -3.29 -12.94
N PRO A 61 6.68 -4.54 -13.18
CA PRO A 61 6.83 -5.07 -14.54
C PRO A 61 5.54 -5.13 -15.37
N ARG A 62 4.37 -5.17 -14.71
CA ARG A 62 3.06 -5.30 -15.37
C ARG A 62 2.13 -4.10 -15.16
N LYS A 63 2.38 -3.25 -14.17
CA LYS A 63 1.57 -2.06 -13.87
C LYS A 63 2.43 -0.96 -13.26
N ARG A 64 2.80 0.02 -14.09
CA ARG A 64 3.47 1.24 -13.63
C ARG A 64 2.60 1.98 -12.61
N ASN A 65 3.21 2.39 -11.49
CA ASN A 65 2.61 3.20 -10.43
C ASN A 65 3.72 3.93 -9.65
N ASP A 66 3.41 5.09 -9.07
CA ASP A 66 4.38 5.89 -8.31
C ASP A 66 4.53 5.42 -6.85
N ASN A 67 3.45 4.88 -6.28
CA ASN A 67 3.36 4.35 -4.92
C ASN A 67 2.32 3.21 -4.88
N ALA A 68 2.50 2.25 -3.97
CA ALA A 68 1.49 1.23 -3.67
C ALA A 68 1.26 1.09 -2.16
N GLN A 69 0.01 0.85 -1.76
CA GLN A 69 -0.35 0.59 -0.37
C GLN A 69 -1.01 -0.78 -0.26
N LEU A 70 -0.57 -1.57 0.73
CA LEU A 70 -1.19 -2.85 1.09
C LEU A 70 -2.17 -2.60 2.24
N LEU A 71 -3.44 -2.92 2.02
CA LEU A 71 -4.45 -2.99 3.09
C LEU A 71 -4.57 -4.45 3.51
N THR A 72 -4.38 -4.74 4.79
CA THR A 72 -4.46 -6.09 5.36
C THR A 72 -5.40 -6.11 6.55
N HIS A 73 -5.93 -7.29 6.91
CA HIS A 73 -6.68 -7.47 8.16
C HIS A 73 -5.82 -8.13 9.25
N ILE A 74 -4.56 -8.43 8.95
CA ILE A 74 -3.60 -8.96 9.93
C ILE A 74 -3.28 -7.86 10.91
N GLN A 75 -3.47 -8.16 12.19
CA GLN A 75 -3.09 -7.28 13.27
C GLN A 75 -1.57 -7.29 13.43
N PHE A 76 -0.95 -6.12 13.30
CA PHE A 76 0.49 -6.00 13.51
C PHE A 76 0.83 -5.99 15.01
N ASN A 77 2.05 -6.39 15.34
CA ASN A 77 2.54 -6.45 16.71
C ASN A 77 2.52 -5.07 17.39
N GLY A 78 2.12 -5.05 18.66
CA GLY A 78 2.06 -3.84 19.47
C GLY A 78 0.87 -2.96 19.13
N SER A 79 1.11 -1.65 19.00
CA SER A 79 0.09 -0.65 18.65
C SER A 79 0.24 -0.13 17.22
N THR A 80 0.97 -0.84 16.37
CA THR A 80 1.24 -0.44 14.99
C THR A 80 0.00 -0.69 14.14
N VAL A 81 -0.57 0.37 13.56
CA VAL A 81 -1.70 0.28 12.60
C VAL A 81 -1.27 0.40 11.14
N GLY A 82 0.01 0.68 10.91
CA GLY A 82 0.60 0.80 9.58
C GLY A 82 2.05 1.25 9.62
N LEU A 83 2.77 1.06 8.52
CA LEU A 83 4.19 1.37 8.39
C LEU A 83 4.53 1.75 6.93
N GLY A 84 5.49 2.65 6.74
CA GLY A 84 5.98 3.04 5.41
C GLY A 84 7.36 3.67 5.48
N TYR A 85 8.09 3.62 4.36
CA TYR A 85 9.43 4.20 4.28
C TYR A 85 9.38 5.72 4.06
N VAL A 86 10.12 6.48 4.89
CA VAL A 86 10.14 7.94 4.82
C VAL A 86 10.96 8.45 3.63
N GLY A 87 10.42 9.40 2.87
CA GLY A 87 11.16 10.11 1.82
C GLY A 87 11.50 9.26 0.59
N THR A 88 10.69 8.23 0.30
CA THR A 88 11.01 7.21 -0.72
C THR A 88 10.04 7.16 -1.90
N LEU A 89 9.21 8.19 -2.08
CA LEU A 89 8.29 8.28 -3.20
C LEU A 89 9.02 8.05 -4.54
N CYS A 90 8.39 7.30 -5.45
CA CYS A 90 8.95 6.87 -6.73
C CYS A 90 10.11 5.85 -6.67
N SER A 91 10.64 5.50 -5.49
CA SER A 91 11.58 4.38 -5.38
C SER A 91 10.92 3.07 -5.86
N PRO A 92 11.57 2.25 -6.71
CA PRO A 92 10.99 1.00 -7.20
C PRO A 92 10.58 0.02 -6.09
N GLN A 93 11.43 -0.11 -5.06
CA GLN A 93 11.18 -1.01 -3.94
C GLN A 93 10.50 -0.30 -2.75
N LYS A 94 10.95 0.92 -2.43
CA LYS A 94 10.61 1.56 -1.16
C LYS A 94 9.39 2.48 -1.20
N SER A 95 8.85 2.81 -2.38
CA SER A 95 7.60 3.59 -2.49
C SER A 95 6.39 2.70 -2.19
N VAL A 96 6.32 2.22 -0.95
CA VAL A 96 5.29 1.34 -0.41
C VAL A 96 4.92 1.70 1.02
N ALA A 97 3.70 1.34 1.41
CA ALA A 97 3.24 1.33 2.80
C ALA A 97 2.29 0.15 3.04
N ILE A 98 2.16 -0.26 4.30
CA ILE A 98 1.21 -1.27 4.77
C ILE A 98 0.30 -0.65 5.83
N ILE A 99 -0.99 -1.01 5.82
CA ILE A 99 -2.01 -0.48 6.72
C ILE A 99 -2.95 -1.63 7.12
N GLU A 100 -3.30 -1.71 8.41
CA GLU A 100 -4.34 -2.59 8.98
C GLU A 100 -5.77 -2.05 8.73
#